data_AF-A0ABD0YPG4-F1
#
_entry.id   AF-A0ABD0YPG4-F1
#
_cell.length_a   1.000
_cell.length_b   1.000
_cell.length_c   1.000
_cell.angle_alpha   90.00
_cell.angle_beta   90.00
_cell.angle_gamma   90.00
#
_symmetry.space_group_name_H-M   'P 1'
#
loop_
_entity.id
_entity.type
_entity.pdbx_description
1 polymer ?
#
loop_
_entity_poly.entity_id
_entity_poly.type
_entity_poly.pdbx_seq_one_letter_code
_entity_poly.pdbx_strand_id
1 'polypeptide(L)'
;MPKVVARIIAGCRICAAAKYERNPEQTPQMLTPTPAQPLDVVEADVMFWAGLRVLTMMDRLTRFAFAHQLTNKTAAEVCTGLLSFFGTVGLPGTLVVDRGREFHNARVKSLLEELGIVHWTTPGHPRSHGMVERLHSTLLEHLHLLRIGRGIVGDEAWARALLAYNNSVHSATGRTPLELMRSWQQSDPPVSADERRKSDRVDRANEKATDRWDRVRVGDQVFLRNWYRRRKSDPRFVGPYVVASKLRRYRIRVRDSATGRTRVVHVRETRPPSAKLRVPCGDPAIGRSASDSEVTVTLESSGEIR
;
A
#
# COMPACT_ATOMS: atom_id res chain seq x y z
N MET A 1 7.30 36.99 -2.78
CA MET A 1 5.93 36.75 -3.30
C MET A 1 5.46 35.27 -3.28
N PRO A 2 6.20 34.25 -3.76
CA PRO A 2 5.67 32.87 -3.83
C PRO A 2 5.32 32.25 -2.46
N LYS A 3 6.03 32.63 -1.39
CA LYS A 3 5.76 32.15 -0.03
C LYS A 3 4.44 32.67 0.56
N VAL A 4 3.97 33.85 0.15
CA VAL A 4 2.70 34.44 0.63
C VAL A 4 1.52 33.75 -0.04
N VAL A 5 1.59 33.57 -1.36
CA VAL A 5 0.58 32.82 -2.13
C VAL A 5 0.46 31.39 -1.63
N ALA A 6 1.59 30.72 -1.35
CA ALA A 6 1.59 29.39 -0.74
C ALA A 6 0.89 29.38 0.63
N ARG A 7 1.07 30.42 1.44
CA ARG A 7 0.44 30.56 2.77
C ARG A 7 -1.08 30.78 2.68
N ILE A 8 -1.54 31.58 1.71
CA ILE A 8 -2.97 31.81 1.47
C ILE A 8 -3.65 30.51 1.00
N ILE A 9 -3.04 29.82 0.03
CA ILE A 9 -3.51 28.52 -0.45
C ILE A 9 -3.53 27.49 0.69
N ALA A 10 -2.53 27.54 1.58
CA ALA A 10 -2.40 26.65 2.72
C ALA A 10 -3.49 26.84 3.79
N GLY A 11 -3.98 28.07 3.99
CA GLY A 11 -5.03 28.39 4.96
C GLY A 11 -6.46 28.19 4.43
N CYS A 12 -6.65 28.00 3.12
CA CYS A 12 -7.97 27.85 2.51
C CYS A 12 -8.52 26.43 2.73
N ARG A 13 -9.62 26.31 3.51
CA ARG A 13 -10.32 25.04 3.80
C ARG A 13 -10.82 24.33 2.53
N ILE A 14 -11.29 25.09 1.54
CA ILE A 14 -11.77 24.57 0.25
C ILE A 14 -10.59 23.95 -0.52
N CYS A 15 -9.44 24.63 -0.58
CA CYS A 15 -8.24 24.10 -1.22
C CYS A 15 -7.74 22.83 -0.51
N ALA A 16 -7.78 22.78 0.82
CA ALA A 16 -7.38 21.61 1.59
C ALA A 16 -8.28 20.39 1.33
N ALA A 17 -9.60 20.60 1.16
CA ALA A 17 -10.58 19.56 0.89
C ALA A 17 -10.58 19.05 -0.57
N ALA A 18 -10.35 19.96 -1.54
CA ALA A 18 -10.51 19.67 -2.96
C ALA A 18 -9.21 19.36 -3.72
N LYS A 19 -8.08 20.01 -3.39
CA LYS A 19 -6.85 19.88 -4.18
C LYS A 19 -6.27 18.46 -4.08
N TYR A 20 -5.90 17.91 -5.23
CA TYR A 20 -5.16 16.66 -5.35
C TYR A 20 -3.75 16.78 -4.74
N GLU A 21 -3.37 15.78 -3.95
CA GLU A 21 -2.01 15.65 -3.43
C GLU A 21 -1.15 15.00 -4.52
N ARG A 22 -0.26 15.79 -5.13
CA ARG A 22 0.58 15.36 -6.25
C ARG A 22 1.67 14.37 -5.85
N ASN A 23 2.03 14.33 -4.56
CA ASN A 23 3.04 13.43 -4.04
C ASN A 23 2.56 12.88 -2.67
N PRO A 24 1.63 11.90 -2.66
CA PRO A 24 1.14 11.34 -1.40
C PRO A 24 2.27 10.61 -0.69
N GLU A 25 2.56 11.00 0.55
CA GLU A 25 3.66 10.44 1.32
C GLU A 25 3.41 8.95 1.64
N GLN A 26 4.49 8.18 1.65
CA GLN A 26 4.44 6.73 1.87
C GLN A 26 4.46 6.44 3.37
N THR A 27 3.76 5.39 3.83
CA THR A 27 3.98 4.92 5.21
C THR A 27 5.37 4.33 5.34
N PRO A 28 5.96 4.37 6.55
CA PRO A 28 7.24 3.73 6.80
C PRO A 28 7.07 2.25 6.49
N GLN A 29 8.01 1.73 5.72
CA GLN A 29 8.14 0.36 5.29
C GLN A 29 9.13 -0.31 6.24
N MET A 30 8.72 -1.42 6.84
CA MET A 30 9.73 -2.34 7.36
C MET A 30 10.32 -3.07 6.15
N LEU A 31 11.65 -3.18 6.09
CA LEU A 31 12.28 -4.14 5.18
C LEU A 31 11.68 -5.50 5.50
N THR A 32 10.95 -6.08 4.56
CA THR A 32 10.75 -7.52 4.60
C THR A 32 12.12 -8.14 4.35
N PRO A 33 12.63 -9.00 5.26
CA PRO A 33 13.91 -9.65 5.05
C PRO A 33 13.86 -10.32 3.67
N THR A 34 14.81 -9.98 2.80
CA THR A 34 14.96 -10.72 1.55
C THR A 34 15.48 -12.10 1.95
N PRO A 35 14.83 -13.19 1.51
CA PRO A 35 15.31 -14.53 1.85
C PRO A 35 16.74 -14.69 1.33
N ALA A 36 17.61 -15.33 2.11
CA ALA A 36 19.01 -15.51 1.74
C ALA A 36 19.19 -16.60 0.68
N GLN A 37 18.22 -17.51 0.58
CA GLN A 37 18.22 -18.67 -0.32
C GLN A 37 16.88 -18.78 -1.06
N PRO A 38 16.83 -19.34 -2.28
CA PRO A 38 15.59 -19.68 -2.96
C PRO A 38 14.81 -20.67 -2.12
N LEU A 39 13.49 -20.61 -2.22
CA LEU A 39 12.56 -21.46 -1.46
C LEU A 39 12.57 -21.24 0.06
N ASP A 40 13.46 -20.42 0.60
CA ASP A 40 13.42 -20.06 2.01
C ASP A 40 12.07 -19.40 2.37
N VAL A 41 11.55 -18.54 1.48
CA VAL A 41 10.16 -18.10 1.59
C VAL A 41 9.40 -18.05 0.27
N VAL A 42 8.30 -18.81 0.25
CA VAL A 42 7.34 -18.84 -0.86
C VAL A 42 6.04 -18.16 -0.43
N GLU A 43 5.50 -17.32 -1.30
CA GLU A 43 4.18 -16.73 -1.15
C GLU A 43 3.16 -17.50 -2.00
N ALA A 44 2.04 -17.89 -1.42
CA ALA A 44 0.94 -18.54 -2.14
C ALA A 44 -0.37 -17.76 -1.99
N ASP A 45 -1.11 -17.72 -3.09
CA ASP A 45 -2.42 -17.08 -3.17
C ASP A 45 -3.29 -17.72 -4.26
N VAL A 46 -4.61 -17.55 -4.17
CA VAL A 46 -5.56 -18.10 -5.13
C VAL A 46 -6.15 -16.99 -5.99
N MET A 47 -5.97 -17.14 -7.29
CA MET A 47 -6.46 -16.21 -8.31
C MET A 47 -7.67 -16.82 -9.04
N PHE A 48 -8.59 -15.97 -9.49
CA PHE A 48 -9.71 -16.36 -10.34
C PHE A 48 -9.63 -15.68 -11.70
N TRP A 49 -9.70 -16.47 -12.77
CA TRP A 49 -9.72 -15.96 -14.14
C TRP A 49 -10.53 -16.85 -15.08
N ALA A 50 -11.43 -16.24 -15.86
CA ALA A 50 -12.24 -16.90 -16.88
C ALA A 50 -12.98 -18.18 -16.40
N GLY A 51 -13.48 -18.18 -15.16
CA GLY A 51 -14.17 -19.34 -14.59
C GLY A 51 -13.25 -20.33 -13.86
N LEU A 52 -11.94 -20.20 -14.01
CA LEU A 52 -10.95 -21.07 -13.40
C LEU A 52 -10.40 -20.46 -12.10
N ARG A 53 -10.23 -21.31 -11.10
CA ARG A 53 -9.48 -20.99 -9.88
C ARG A 53 -8.08 -21.54 -10.02
N VAL A 54 -7.09 -20.75 -9.66
CA VAL A 54 -5.69 -21.12 -9.84
C VAL A 54 -4.91 -20.75 -8.59
N LEU A 55 -4.32 -21.75 -7.96
CA LEU A 55 -3.34 -21.59 -6.91
C LEU A 55 -2.04 -21.08 -7.53
N THR A 56 -1.69 -19.84 -7.23
CA THR A 56 -0.43 -19.22 -7.64
C THR A 56 0.57 -19.25 -6.49
N MET A 57 1.81 -19.60 -6.80
CA MET A 57 2.91 -19.67 -5.85
C MET A 57 4.11 -18.91 -6.42
N MET A 58 4.83 -18.20 -5.57
CA MET A 58 5.95 -17.38 -5.98
C MET A 58 7.08 -17.44 -4.96
N ASP A 59 8.28 -17.75 -5.41
CA ASP A 59 9.47 -17.61 -4.58
C ASP A 59 9.86 -16.13 -4.44
N ARG A 60 10.08 -15.68 -3.20
CA ARG A 60 10.36 -14.26 -2.91
C ARG A 60 11.71 -13.79 -3.45
N LEU A 61 12.71 -14.67 -3.50
CA LEU A 61 14.06 -14.32 -3.93
C LEU A 61 14.16 -14.29 -5.45
N THR A 62 13.97 -15.44 -6.09
CA THR A 62 14.14 -15.67 -7.54
C THR A 62 13.01 -15.08 -8.37
N ARG A 63 11.85 -14.79 -7.75
CA ARG A 63 10.62 -14.39 -8.43
C ARG A 63 10.00 -15.48 -9.29
N PHE A 64 10.46 -16.72 -9.15
CA PHE A 64 9.93 -17.84 -9.89
C PHE A 64 8.44 -18.02 -9.55
N ALA A 65 7.60 -18.01 -10.57
CA ALA A 65 6.16 -18.16 -10.41
C ALA A 65 5.73 -19.55 -10.88
N PHE A 66 4.79 -20.11 -10.14
CA PHE A 66 4.14 -21.36 -10.45
C PHE A 66 2.63 -21.19 -10.30
N ALA A 67 1.86 -21.95 -11.07
CA ALA A 67 0.41 -21.92 -11.00
C ALA A 67 -0.14 -23.34 -11.16
N HIS A 68 -1.13 -23.67 -10.34
CA HIS A 68 -1.84 -24.95 -10.37
C HIS A 68 -3.34 -24.67 -10.39
N GLN A 69 -4.04 -25.22 -11.38
CA GLN A 69 -5.49 -25.06 -11.47
C GLN A 69 -6.18 -25.86 -10.37
N LEU A 70 -7.19 -25.26 -9.73
CA LEU A 70 -8.04 -25.89 -8.73
C LEU A 70 -9.42 -26.14 -9.37
N THR A 71 -9.85 -27.40 -9.41
CA THR A 71 -11.17 -27.80 -9.90
C THR A 71 -12.27 -27.49 -8.88
N ASN A 72 -11.96 -27.59 -7.59
CA ASN A 72 -12.83 -27.36 -6.44
C ASN A 72 -12.11 -26.57 -5.33
N LYS A 73 -12.87 -26.06 -4.35
CA LYS A 73 -12.32 -25.37 -3.16
C LYS A 73 -11.90 -26.32 -2.04
N THR A 74 -11.71 -27.60 -2.34
CA THR A 74 -11.45 -28.59 -1.30
C THR A 74 -10.02 -28.46 -0.81
N ALA A 75 -9.82 -28.70 0.49
CA ALA A 75 -8.49 -28.76 1.10
C ALA A 75 -7.55 -29.74 0.38
N ALA A 76 -8.10 -30.85 -0.14
CA ALA A 76 -7.34 -31.91 -0.81
C ALA A 76 -6.68 -31.42 -2.11
N GLU A 77 -7.38 -30.59 -2.89
CA GLU A 77 -6.81 -30.06 -4.13
C GLU A 77 -5.73 -29.02 -3.87
N VAL A 78 -5.92 -28.17 -2.85
CA VAL A 78 -4.87 -27.24 -2.41
C VAL A 78 -3.62 -27.99 -1.98
N CYS A 79 -3.76 -29.07 -1.19
CA CYS A 79 -2.65 -29.96 -0.85
C CYS A 79 -1.97 -30.56 -2.09
N THR A 80 -2.76 -30.98 -3.09
CA THR A 80 -2.23 -31.54 -4.35
C THR A 80 -1.45 -30.50 -5.14
N GLY A 81 -1.96 -29.27 -5.23
CA GLY A 81 -1.26 -28.17 -5.87
C GLY A 81 0.04 -27.78 -5.16
N LEU A 82 0.04 -27.76 -3.83
CA LEU A 82 1.25 -27.53 -3.02
C LEU A 82 2.29 -28.64 -3.27
N LEU A 83 1.88 -29.92 -3.23
CA LEU A 83 2.76 -31.06 -3.49
C LEU A 83 3.32 -31.04 -4.93
N SER A 84 2.50 -30.65 -5.92
CA SER A 84 2.95 -30.51 -7.31
C SER A 84 4.07 -29.46 -7.43
N PHE A 85 3.94 -28.35 -6.72
CA PHE A 85 4.99 -27.34 -6.66
C PHE A 85 6.23 -27.88 -5.94
N PHE A 86 6.08 -28.45 -4.75
CA PHE A 86 7.20 -28.99 -3.98
C PHE A 86 7.98 -30.08 -4.73
N GLY A 87 7.28 -30.94 -5.49
CA GLY A 87 7.91 -31.95 -6.33
C GLY A 87 8.65 -31.37 -7.55
N THR A 88 8.31 -30.15 -7.99
CA THR A 88 8.94 -29.51 -9.15
C THR A 88 10.19 -28.72 -8.74
N VAL A 89 10.12 -28.00 -7.62
CA VAL A 89 11.16 -27.04 -7.24
C VAL A 89 11.94 -27.42 -5.97
N GLY A 90 11.35 -28.22 -5.08
CA GLY A 90 11.87 -28.49 -3.75
C GLY A 90 10.94 -27.96 -2.64
N LEU A 91 11.26 -28.32 -1.39
CA LEU A 91 10.50 -27.92 -0.22
C LEU A 91 10.91 -26.52 0.25
N PRO A 92 9.95 -25.62 0.52
CA PRO A 92 10.27 -24.31 1.08
C PRO A 92 10.47 -24.34 2.58
N GLY A 93 11.24 -23.39 3.13
CA GLY A 93 11.39 -23.22 4.57
C GLY A 93 10.14 -22.62 5.21
N THR A 94 9.60 -21.56 4.60
CA THR A 94 8.39 -20.86 5.05
C THR A 94 7.40 -20.70 3.90
N LEU A 95 6.15 -21.06 4.15
CA LEU A 95 5.02 -20.75 3.27
C LEU A 95 4.22 -19.59 3.84
N VAL A 96 4.17 -18.48 3.10
CA VAL A 96 3.39 -17.29 3.44
C VAL A 96 2.10 -17.29 2.64
N VAL A 97 0.97 -17.27 3.34
CA VAL A 97 -0.37 -17.25 2.72
C VAL A 97 -1.20 -16.10 3.28
N ASP A 98 -2.14 -15.60 2.47
CA ASP A 98 -3.16 -14.69 2.98
C ASP A 98 -4.20 -15.46 3.80
N ARG A 99 -5.05 -14.76 4.55
CA ARG A 99 -6.12 -15.30 5.40
C ARG A 99 -7.27 -15.97 4.65
N GLY A 100 -7.01 -16.49 3.45
CA GLY A 100 -7.96 -17.30 2.71
C GLY A 100 -8.32 -18.56 3.49
N ARG A 101 -9.63 -18.87 3.57
CA ARG A 101 -10.12 -20.10 4.21
C ARG A 101 -9.53 -21.38 3.61
N GLU A 102 -9.09 -21.29 2.36
CA GLU A 102 -8.53 -22.40 1.59
C GLU A 102 -7.19 -22.89 2.17
N PHE A 103 -6.41 -22.03 2.82
CA PHE A 103 -5.13 -22.38 3.45
C PHE A 103 -5.21 -22.63 4.96
N HIS A 104 -6.32 -22.23 5.61
CA HIS A 104 -6.53 -22.38 7.05
C HIS A 104 -7.21 -23.69 7.47
N ASN A 105 -7.11 -24.72 6.65
CA ASN A 105 -7.73 -26.01 6.94
C ASN A 105 -6.75 -26.93 7.71
N ALA A 106 -7.29 -27.85 8.52
CA ALA A 106 -6.48 -28.76 9.34
C ALA A 106 -5.56 -29.64 8.48
N ARG A 107 -6.01 -30.01 7.28
CA ARG A 107 -5.28 -30.91 6.36
C ARG A 107 -4.00 -30.29 5.80
N VAL A 108 -4.06 -29.02 5.38
CA VAL A 108 -2.92 -28.22 4.91
C VAL A 108 -1.98 -27.97 6.06
N LYS A 109 -2.50 -27.67 7.26
CA LYS A 109 -1.65 -27.51 8.45
C LYS A 109 -0.87 -28.79 8.77
N SER A 110 -1.55 -29.95 8.81
CA SER A 110 -0.89 -31.24 9.06
C SER A 110 0.15 -31.59 7.98
N LEU A 111 -0.17 -31.33 6.70
CA LEU A 111 0.77 -31.54 5.60
C LEU A 111 2.04 -30.68 5.74
N LEU A 112 1.88 -29.39 6.05
CA LEU A 112 3.02 -28.49 6.21
C LEU A 112 3.85 -28.86 7.44
N GLU A 113 3.21 -29.30 8.53
CA GLU A 113 3.90 -29.80 9.74
C GLU A 113 4.69 -31.09 9.44
N GLU A 114 4.11 -32.03 8.69
CA GLU A 114 4.78 -33.27 8.26
C GLU A 114 6.03 -33.00 7.41
N LEU A 115 5.93 -32.00 6.53
CA LEU A 115 7.04 -31.59 5.66
C LEU A 115 8.04 -30.63 6.34
N GLY A 116 7.81 -30.27 7.60
CA GLY A 116 8.67 -29.33 8.34
C GLY A 116 8.61 -27.88 7.84
N ILE A 117 7.56 -27.50 7.12
CA ILE A 117 7.39 -26.17 6.52
C ILE A 117 6.70 -25.24 7.49
N VAL A 118 7.29 -24.07 7.75
CA VAL A 118 6.70 -23.05 8.62
C VAL A 118 5.54 -22.37 7.91
N HIS A 119 4.34 -22.50 8.45
CA HIS A 119 3.15 -21.82 7.94
C HIS A 119 3.02 -20.42 8.57
N TRP A 120 3.17 -19.37 7.75
CA TRP A 120 3.03 -17.98 8.18
C TRP A 120 1.83 -17.30 7.54
N THR A 121 0.97 -16.69 8.35
CA THR A 121 -0.17 -15.91 7.87
C THR A 121 0.09 -14.43 8.08
N THR A 122 0.08 -13.67 6.98
CA THR A 122 0.32 -12.22 7.00
C THR A 122 -0.89 -11.48 7.57
N PRO A 123 -0.69 -10.53 8.51
CA PRO A 123 -1.80 -9.84 9.13
C PRO A 123 -2.39 -8.75 8.21
N GLY A 124 -3.18 -9.13 7.21
CA GLY A 124 -4.09 -8.27 6.44
C GLY A 124 -3.51 -6.91 6.04
N HIS A 125 -2.19 -6.85 5.79
CA HIS A 125 -1.50 -5.64 5.38
C HIS A 125 -1.31 -5.71 3.88
N PRO A 126 -1.92 -4.80 3.09
CA PRO A 126 -1.82 -4.75 1.63
C PRO A 126 -0.39 -4.62 1.06
N ARG A 127 0.62 -4.49 1.93
CA ARG A 127 2.03 -4.37 1.50
C ARG A 127 2.81 -5.66 1.64
N SER A 128 2.36 -6.62 2.45
CA SER A 128 3.04 -7.90 2.62
C SER A 128 2.81 -8.84 1.43
N HIS A 129 1.72 -8.66 0.67
CA HIS A 129 1.40 -9.42 -0.55
C HIS A 129 1.73 -8.66 -1.84
N GLY A 130 2.41 -7.52 -1.76
CA GLY A 130 2.64 -6.67 -2.94
C GLY A 130 3.53 -7.30 -4.01
N MET A 131 4.13 -8.47 -3.78
CA MET A 131 4.84 -9.25 -4.81
C MET A 131 3.84 -10.10 -5.60
N VAL A 132 3.02 -10.88 -4.91
CA VAL A 132 1.94 -11.67 -5.52
C VAL A 132 0.93 -10.79 -6.26
N GLU A 133 0.53 -9.63 -5.71
CA GLU A 133 -0.37 -8.70 -6.42
C GLU A 133 0.21 -8.25 -7.78
N ARG A 134 1.53 -7.99 -7.82
CA ARG A 134 2.22 -7.61 -9.07
C ARG A 134 2.33 -8.79 -10.02
N LEU A 135 2.58 -9.99 -9.50
CA LEU A 135 2.56 -11.22 -10.29
C LEU A 135 1.19 -11.39 -10.95
N HIS A 136 0.10 -11.29 -10.19
CA HIS A 136 -1.26 -11.40 -10.72
C HIS A 136 -1.55 -10.37 -11.80
N SER A 137 -1.14 -9.11 -11.59
CA SER A 137 -1.30 -8.07 -12.62
C SER A 137 -0.59 -8.44 -13.93
N THR A 138 0.62 -8.99 -13.83
CA THR A 138 1.42 -9.37 -15.01
C THR A 138 0.82 -10.59 -15.72
N LEU A 139 0.42 -11.61 -14.95
CA LEU A 139 -0.22 -12.80 -15.50
C LEU A 139 -1.57 -12.46 -16.15
N LEU A 140 -2.37 -11.58 -15.55
CA LEU A 140 -3.62 -11.10 -16.13
C LEU A 140 -3.41 -10.44 -17.49
N GLU A 141 -2.38 -9.61 -17.61
CA GLU A 141 -2.02 -8.96 -18.88
C GLU A 141 -1.67 -10.01 -19.95
N HIS A 142 -0.77 -10.96 -19.63
CA HIS A 142 -0.42 -12.04 -20.55
C HIS A 142 -1.64 -12.87 -20.97
N LEU A 143 -2.48 -13.27 -20.01
CA LEU A 143 -3.70 -14.04 -20.27
C LEU A 143 -4.70 -13.27 -21.13
N HIS A 144 -4.82 -11.95 -20.93
CA HIS A 144 -5.72 -11.11 -21.71
C HIS A 144 -5.23 -10.96 -23.16
N LEU A 145 -3.92 -10.76 -23.36
CA LEU A 145 -3.30 -10.71 -24.68
C LEU A 145 -3.45 -12.04 -25.44
N LEU A 146 -3.25 -13.17 -24.76
CA LEU A 146 -3.44 -14.50 -25.36
C LEU A 146 -4.90 -14.75 -25.77
N ARG A 147 -5.85 -14.32 -24.92
CA ARG A 147 -7.28 -14.44 -25.21
C ARG A 147 -7.72 -13.58 -26.39
N ILE A 148 -7.35 -12.29 -26.40
CA ILE A 148 -7.79 -11.35 -27.46
C ILE A 148 -7.02 -11.61 -28.76
N GLY A 149 -5.71 -11.75 -28.69
CA GLY A 149 -4.85 -11.82 -29.88
C GLY A 149 -4.85 -13.18 -30.56
N ARG A 150 -5.11 -14.27 -29.81
CA ARG A 150 -5.02 -15.65 -30.33
C ARG A 150 -6.22 -16.54 -30.00
N GLY A 151 -7.20 -16.06 -29.24
CA GLY A 151 -8.36 -16.86 -28.82
C GLY A 151 -8.03 -17.97 -27.81
N ILE A 152 -6.84 -17.97 -27.21
CA ILE A 152 -6.37 -19.07 -26.35
C ILE A 152 -6.87 -18.85 -24.93
N VAL A 153 -7.44 -19.90 -24.34
CA VAL A 153 -8.02 -19.90 -23.00
C VAL A 153 -7.67 -21.20 -22.26
N GLY A 154 -8.00 -21.28 -20.98
CA GLY A 154 -7.76 -22.49 -20.18
C GLY A 154 -6.28 -22.71 -19.83
N ASP A 155 -5.90 -23.98 -19.64
CA ASP A 155 -4.59 -24.37 -19.11
C ASP A 155 -3.45 -24.02 -20.05
N GLU A 156 -3.69 -24.06 -21.36
CA GLU A 156 -2.71 -23.64 -22.36
C GLU A 156 -2.36 -22.15 -22.21
N ALA A 157 -3.35 -21.30 -21.93
CA ALA A 157 -3.13 -19.88 -21.70
C ALA A 157 -2.25 -19.64 -20.46
N TRP A 158 -2.52 -20.38 -19.38
CA TRP A 158 -1.73 -20.32 -18.14
C TRP A 158 -0.30 -20.81 -18.32
N ALA A 159 -0.12 -21.96 -18.97
CA ALA A 159 1.20 -22.50 -19.27
C ALA A 159 2.04 -21.50 -20.09
N ARG A 160 1.45 -20.90 -21.13
CA ARG A 160 2.13 -19.88 -21.96
C ARG A 160 2.41 -18.60 -21.18
N ALA A 161 1.49 -18.14 -20.34
CA ALA A 161 1.68 -16.94 -19.53
C ALA A 161 2.81 -17.11 -18.51
N LEU A 162 2.88 -18.27 -17.84
CA LEU A 162 3.95 -18.62 -16.90
C LEU A 162 5.29 -18.79 -17.62
N LEU A 163 5.30 -19.46 -18.78
CA LEU A 163 6.51 -19.62 -19.58
C LEU A 163 7.08 -18.25 -19.98
N ALA A 164 6.22 -17.34 -20.45
CA ALA A 164 6.63 -15.99 -20.81
C ALA A 164 7.17 -15.22 -19.58
N TYR A 165 6.46 -15.29 -18.44
CA TYR A 165 6.87 -14.62 -17.22
C TYR A 165 8.22 -15.13 -16.68
N ASN A 166 8.38 -16.45 -16.54
CA ASN A 166 9.57 -17.06 -15.95
C ASN A 166 10.83 -16.93 -16.84
N ASN A 167 10.67 -16.69 -18.15
CA ASN A 167 11.78 -16.42 -19.07
C ASN A 167 11.98 -14.93 -19.36
N SER A 168 11.20 -14.04 -18.76
CA SER A 168 11.37 -12.60 -18.92
C SER A 168 12.30 -12.03 -17.85
N VAL A 169 13.17 -11.09 -18.23
CA VAL A 169 14.08 -10.44 -17.29
C VAL A 169 13.26 -9.59 -16.30
N HIS A 170 13.40 -9.90 -15.01
CA HIS A 170 12.64 -9.19 -13.98
C HIS A 170 13.42 -7.96 -13.49
N SER A 171 12.78 -6.78 -13.51
CA SER A 171 13.42 -5.50 -13.17
C SER A 171 14.07 -5.43 -11.79
N ALA A 172 13.58 -6.23 -10.84
CA ALA A 172 14.12 -6.29 -9.48
C ALA A 172 15.36 -7.19 -9.31
N THR A 173 15.63 -8.10 -10.25
CA THR A 173 16.73 -9.08 -10.16
C THR A 173 17.71 -8.99 -11.33
N GLY A 174 17.34 -8.30 -12.42
CA GLY A 174 18.17 -8.17 -13.63
C GLY A 174 18.38 -9.47 -14.41
N ARG A 175 17.82 -10.59 -13.94
CA ARG A 175 17.90 -11.93 -14.53
C ARG A 175 16.51 -12.53 -14.67
N THR A 176 16.39 -13.61 -15.43
CA THR A 176 15.10 -14.29 -15.57
C THR A 176 14.81 -15.14 -14.32
N PRO A 177 13.55 -15.25 -13.87
CA PRO A 177 13.20 -16.09 -12.72
C PRO A 177 13.65 -17.55 -12.88
N LEU A 178 13.49 -18.13 -14.08
CA LEU A 178 13.90 -19.50 -14.37
C LEU A 178 15.41 -19.69 -14.26
N GLU A 179 16.19 -18.74 -14.76
CA GLU A 179 17.64 -18.77 -14.68
C GLU A 179 18.13 -18.71 -13.24
N LEU A 180 17.57 -17.81 -12.41
CA LEU A 180 17.90 -17.73 -10.99
C LEU A 180 17.57 -19.02 -10.26
N MET A 181 16.40 -19.58 -10.52
CA MET A 181 15.97 -20.84 -9.92
C MET A 181 16.90 -22.00 -10.28
N ARG A 182 17.33 -22.08 -11.54
CA ARG A 182 18.25 -23.13 -12.03
C ARG A 182 19.69 -22.94 -11.59
N SER A 183 20.20 -21.71 -11.59
CA SER A 183 21.60 -21.44 -11.21
C SER A 183 21.88 -21.85 -9.77
N TRP A 184 20.87 -21.72 -8.90
CA TRP A 184 20.96 -22.15 -7.50
C TRP A 184 20.95 -23.65 -7.29
N GLN A 185 20.34 -24.42 -8.20
CA GLN A 185 20.47 -25.89 -8.18
C GLN A 185 21.88 -26.33 -8.57
N GLN A 186 22.72 -25.42 -9.08
CA GLN A 186 24.04 -25.75 -9.64
C GLN A 186 25.21 -25.12 -8.88
N SER A 187 25.13 -23.91 -8.30
CA SER A 187 26.15 -23.32 -7.36
C SER A 187 25.67 -22.02 -6.67
N ASP A 188 26.43 -21.55 -5.67
CA ASP A 188 26.17 -20.49 -4.66
C ASP A 188 25.45 -19.16 -5.05
N PRO A 189 24.77 -18.50 -4.07
CA PRO A 189 24.04 -17.23 -4.21
C PRO A 189 24.83 -16.06 -4.81
N PRO A 190 24.31 -15.37 -5.85
CA PRO A 190 24.70 -14.01 -6.14
C PRO A 190 23.83 -13.05 -5.32
N VAL A 191 24.11 -12.88 -4.03
CA VAL A 191 23.34 -11.94 -3.16
C VAL A 191 24.30 -10.96 -2.49
N SER A 192 24.63 -9.86 -3.16
CA SER A 192 25.36 -8.76 -2.50
C SER A 192 25.03 -7.36 -3.05
N ALA A 193 24.64 -7.24 -4.32
CA ALA A 193 24.37 -5.93 -4.94
C ALA A 193 22.92 -5.43 -4.75
N ASP A 194 21.93 -6.32 -4.64
CA ASP A 194 20.50 -5.95 -4.63
C ASP A 194 19.95 -5.57 -3.24
N GLU A 195 20.54 -6.09 -2.16
CA GLU A 195 20.11 -5.77 -0.79
C GLU A 195 20.37 -4.30 -0.44
N ARG A 196 21.51 -3.74 -0.87
CA ARG A 196 21.83 -2.30 -0.68
C ARG A 196 20.80 -1.41 -1.35
N ARG A 197 20.44 -1.69 -2.61
CA ARG A 197 19.44 -0.91 -3.36
C ARG A 197 18.04 -0.97 -2.76
N LYS A 198 17.64 -2.13 -2.20
CA LYS A 198 16.37 -2.28 -1.48
C LYS A 198 16.40 -1.53 -0.15
N SER A 199 17.48 -1.63 0.63
CA SER A 199 17.67 -0.88 1.88
C SER A 199 17.56 0.62 1.60
N ASP A 200 18.34 1.15 0.67
CA ASP A 200 18.35 2.59 0.35
C ASP A 200 16.98 3.12 -0.07
N ARG A 201 16.15 2.29 -0.73
CA ARG A 201 14.80 2.69 -1.14
C ARG A 201 13.83 2.68 0.04
N VAL A 202 13.92 1.67 0.91
CA VAL A 202 13.11 1.59 2.12
C VAL A 202 13.51 2.66 3.12
N ASP A 203 14.81 2.92 3.28
CA ASP A 203 15.35 3.95 4.15
C ASP A 203 14.87 5.34 3.71
N ARG A 204 14.95 5.67 2.41
CA ARG A 204 14.37 6.90 1.85
C ARG A 204 12.85 6.99 1.99
N ALA A 205 12.14 5.87 1.93
CA ALA A 205 10.69 5.84 2.15
C ALA A 205 10.33 6.01 3.64
N ASN A 206 11.16 5.47 4.54
CA ASN A 206 11.04 5.57 5.98
C ASN A 206 11.35 6.97 6.47
N GLU A 207 12.44 7.57 6.01
CA GLU A 207 12.83 8.94 6.35
C GLU A 207 11.70 9.93 6.07
N LYS A 208 11.08 9.83 4.89
CA LYS A 208 9.90 10.64 4.52
C LYS A 208 8.68 10.37 5.39
N ALA A 209 8.52 9.14 5.88
CA ALA A 209 7.39 8.75 6.68
C ALA A 209 7.53 9.12 8.16
N THR A 210 8.76 9.08 8.69
CA THR A 210 9.13 9.55 10.02
C THR A 210 9.01 11.07 10.11
N ASP A 211 9.47 11.80 9.09
CA ASP A 211 9.32 13.27 9.00
C ASP A 211 7.85 13.72 9.15
N ARG A 212 6.88 13.00 8.57
CA ARG A 212 5.45 13.29 8.77
C ARG A 212 4.95 12.96 10.17
N TRP A 213 5.38 11.83 10.74
CA TRP A 213 5.02 11.44 12.10
C TRP A 213 5.46 12.48 13.13
N ASP A 214 6.65 13.04 12.95
CA ASP A 214 7.22 14.05 13.84
C ASP A 214 6.56 15.42 13.64
N ARG A 215 6.12 15.73 12.42
CA ARG A 215 5.39 16.97 12.10
C ARG A 215 4.00 17.05 12.73
N VAL A 216 3.25 15.95 12.75
CA VAL A 216 1.90 15.95 13.34
C VAL A 216 2.00 16.01 14.85
N ARG A 217 1.35 16.96 15.50
CA ARG A 217 1.31 17.09 16.97
C ARG A 217 -0.10 16.84 17.49
N VAL A 218 -0.18 16.45 18.76
CA VAL A 218 -1.48 16.43 19.47
C VAL A 218 -1.99 17.87 19.53
N GLY A 219 -3.25 18.08 19.12
CA GLY A 219 -3.85 19.40 18.96
C GLY A 219 -3.89 19.94 17.52
N ASP A 220 -3.18 19.32 16.56
CA ASP A 220 -3.19 19.78 15.17
C ASP A 220 -4.55 19.53 14.49
N GLN A 221 -4.96 20.45 13.61
CA GLN A 221 -6.12 20.27 12.74
C GLN A 221 -5.74 19.53 11.46
N VAL A 222 -6.34 18.36 11.23
CA VAL A 222 -6.08 17.50 10.07
C VAL A 222 -7.36 17.21 9.30
N PHE A 223 -7.23 16.95 8.00
CA PHE A 223 -8.34 16.48 7.16
C PHE A 223 -8.17 15.00 6.83
N LEU A 224 -9.24 14.20 6.87
CA LEU A 224 -9.17 12.77 6.58
C LEU A 224 -9.55 12.48 5.14
N ARG A 225 -8.92 11.49 4.52
CA ARG A 225 -9.26 11.04 3.17
C ARG A 225 -10.72 10.54 3.14
N ASN A 226 -11.49 11.01 2.16
CA ASN A 226 -12.87 10.60 1.94
C ASN A 226 -12.94 9.28 1.18
N TRP A 227 -13.11 8.18 1.92
CA TRP A 227 -13.26 6.83 1.34
C TRP A 227 -14.65 6.57 0.75
N TYR A 228 -15.65 7.40 1.05
CA TYR A 228 -17.05 7.23 0.61
C TYR A 228 -17.38 7.97 -0.69
N ARG A 229 -16.34 8.42 -1.40
CA ARG A 229 -16.44 9.16 -2.65
C ARG A 229 -17.09 8.28 -3.73
N ARG A 230 -18.26 8.68 -4.26
CA ARG A 230 -18.96 7.95 -5.34
C ARG A 230 -18.82 8.65 -6.69
N ARG A 231 -18.65 9.97 -6.70
CA ARG A 231 -18.54 10.79 -7.92
C ARG A 231 -17.21 11.54 -7.96
N LYS A 232 -16.78 11.96 -9.16
CA LYS A 232 -15.53 12.73 -9.32
C LYS A 232 -15.60 14.12 -8.66
N SER A 233 -16.80 14.69 -8.53
CA SER A 233 -17.08 15.99 -7.90
C SER A 233 -17.00 15.97 -6.37
N ASP A 234 -17.08 14.80 -5.75
CA ASP A 234 -17.13 14.68 -4.29
C ASP A 234 -15.78 15.08 -3.66
N PRO A 235 -15.81 15.73 -2.47
CA PRO A 235 -14.60 16.20 -1.81
C PRO A 235 -13.68 15.03 -1.47
N ARG A 236 -12.38 15.18 -1.78
CA ARG A 236 -11.38 14.13 -1.56
C ARG A 236 -11.01 13.96 -0.09
N PHE A 237 -11.18 15.00 0.71
CA PHE A 237 -10.96 14.96 2.15
C PHE A 237 -12.17 15.51 2.90
N VAL A 238 -12.45 14.93 4.06
CA VAL A 238 -13.48 15.33 5.02
C VAL A 238 -12.79 15.91 6.24
N GLY A 239 -13.39 16.90 6.89
CA GLY A 239 -12.83 17.51 8.10
C GLY A 239 -13.38 18.92 8.31
N PRO A 240 -12.84 19.67 9.29
CA PRO A 240 -11.60 19.41 10.04
C PRO A 240 -11.77 18.43 11.21
N TYR A 241 -10.70 17.70 11.52
CA TYR A 241 -10.55 16.89 12.72
C TYR A 241 -9.37 17.40 13.54
N VAL A 242 -9.39 17.21 14.86
CA VAL A 242 -8.29 17.55 15.76
C VAL A 242 -7.60 16.28 16.23
N VAL A 243 -6.27 16.25 16.22
CA VAL A 243 -5.49 15.12 16.73
C VAL A 243 -5.59 15.07 18.26
N ALA A 244 -6.28 14.05 18.79
CA ALA A 244 -6.50 13.87 20.22
C ALA A 244 -5.34 13.12 20.91
N SER A 245 -4.75 12.13 20.24
CA SER A 245 -3.56 11.43 20.76
C SER A 245 -2.78 10.71 19.67
N LYS A 246 -1.49 10.49 19.90
CA LYS A 246 -0.64 9.60 19.10
C LYS A 246 -0.67 8.19 19.67
N LEU A 247 -0.75 7.20 18.80
CA LEU A 247 -0.73 5.77 19.13
C LEU A 247 0.53 5.10 18.55
N ARG A 248 0.79 3.84 18.89
CA ARG A 248 1.90 3.08 18.30
C ARG A 248 1.70 2.85 16.80
N ARG A 249 2.79 2.61 16.07
CA ARG A 249 2.82 2.29 14.62
C ARG A 249 2.12 3.33 13.73
N TYR A 250 2.45 4.61 13.90
CA TYR A 250 2.02 5.67 12.98
C TYR A 250 0.49 5.88 12.89
N ARG A 251 -0.22 5.52 13.98
CA ARG A 251 -1.66 5.73 14.13
C ARG A 251 -1.92 6.93 15.02
N ILE A 252 -2.96 7.69 14.71
CA ILE A 252 -3.44 8.80 15.53
C ILE A 252 -4.91 8.63 15.82
N ARG A 253 -5.31 9.05 17.02
CA ARG A 253 -6.71 9.22 17.37
C ARG A 253 -7.10 10.66 17.02
N VAL A 254 -8.09 10.80 16.15
CA VAL A 254 -8.62 12.09 15.71
C VAL A 254 -10.04 12.27 16.25
N ARG A 255 -10.37 13.49 16.67
CA ARG A 255 -11.69 13.90 17.15
C ARG A 255 -12.31 14.84 16.12
N ASP A 256 -13.55 14.58 15.75
CA ASP A 256 -14.31 15.46 14.88
C ASP A 256 -14.64 16.77 15.62
N SER A 257 -14.30 17.92 15.02
CA SER A 257 -14.59 19.23 15.60
C SER A 257 -16.08 19.56 15.60
N ALA A 258 -16.88 18.95 14.72
CA ALA A 258 -18.31 19.20 14.60
C ALA A 258 -19.16 18.21 15.41
N THR A 259 -18.77 16.92 15.43
CA THR A 259 -19.59 15.85 16.05
C THR A 259 -19.02 15.30 17.35
N GLY A 260 -17.79 15.67 17.74
CA GLY A 260 -17.12 15.16 18.94
C GLY A 260 -16.71 13.68 18.89
N ARG A 261 -17.09 12.94 17.84
CA ARG A 261 -16.77 11.52 17.68
C ARG A 261 -15.28 11.33 17.46
N THR A 262 -14.72 10.29 18.08
CA THR A 262 -13.31 9.93 17.91
C THR A 262 -13.14 8.74 16.98
N ARG A 263 -12.09 8.76 16.16
CA ARG A 263 -11.71 7.67 15.27
C ARG A 263 -10.21 7.47 15.32
N VAL A 264 -9.76 6.23 15.11
CA VAL A 264 -8.34 5.92 14.96
C VAL A 264 -8.03 5.74 13.49
N VAL A 265 -7.05 6.49 13.00
CA VAL A 265 -6.66 6.52 11.59
C VAL A 265 -5.14 6.44 11.48
N HIS A 266 -4.64 5.92 10.36
CA HIS A 266 -3.21 6.01 10.07
C HIS A 266 -2.85 7.46 9.68
N VAL A 267 -1.68 7.95 10.06
CA VAL A 267 -1.19 9.33 9.75
C VAL A 267 -1.09 9.62 8.24
N ARG A 268 -1.18 8.58 7.40
CA ARG A 268 -1.21 8.70 5.93
C ARG A 268 -2.58 9.07 5.40
N GLU A 269 -3.63 8.69 6.13
CA GLU A 269 -5.01 9.02 5.76
C GLU A 269 -5.37 10.45 6.13
N THR A 270 -4.51 11.11 6.90
CA THR A 270 -4.71 12.48 7.35
C THR A 270 -3.89 13.41 6.47
N ARG A 271 -4.39 14.59 6.14
CA ARG A 271 -3.65 15.68 5.51
C ARG A 271 -3.32 16.69 6.61
N PRO A 272 -2.02 16.96 6.90
CA PRO A 272 -1.66 17.96 7.89
C PRO A 272 -2.13 19.34 7.44
N PRO A 273 -2.36 20.27 8.38
CA PRO A 273 -2.68 21.64 8.04
C PRO A 273 -1.46 22.21 7.32
N SER A 274 -1.67 22.68 6.09
CA SER A 274 -0.59 23.25 5.30
C SER A 274 0.02 24.43 6.07
N ALA A 275 1.31 24.28 6.37
CA ALA A 275 2.19 25.11 7.21
C ALA A 275 1.64 26.46 7.77
N LYS A 276 1.69 26.56 9.11
CA LYS A 276 1.71 27.80 9.93
C LYS A 276 0.40 28.59 10.07
N LEU A 277 -0.65 27.95 10.55
CA LEU A 277 -1.69 28.63 11.34
C LEU A 277 -1.57 28.17 12.79
N ARG A 278 -0.56 28.72 13.49
CA ARG A 278 -0.67 28.88 14.94
C ARG A 278 -1.66 30.02 15.13
N VAL A 279 -2.90 29.70 15.47
CA VAL A 279 -3.74 30.65 16.19
C VAL A 279 -3.31 30.49 17.64
N PRO A 280 -2.73 31.52 18.30
CA PRO A 280 -2.55 31.45 19.74
C PRO A 280 -3.95 31.29 20.34
N CYS A 281 -4.17 30.24 21.12
CA CYS A 281 -5.33 30.19 22.00
C CYS A 281 -5.11 31.29 23.05
N GLY A 282 -5.63 32.49 22.78
CA GLY A 282 -5.88 33.48 23.81
C GLY A 282 -7.13 33.04 24.55
N ASP A 283 -6.99 32.85 25.86
CA ASP A 283 -8.09 32.54 26.78
C ASP A 283 -9.23 33.55 26.64
N PRO A 284 -10.50 33.12 26.68
CA PRO A 284 -11.63 34.03 26.78
C PRO A 284 -11.80 34.42 28.25
N ALA A 285 -11.00 35.36 28.72
CA ALA A 285 -11.24 35.98 30.01
C ALA A 285 -10.90 37.47 29.97
N ILE A 286 -11.85 38.25 30.52
CA ILE A 286 -11.75 39.65 30.96
C ILE A 286 -12.29 40.70 29.98
N GLY A 287 -13.46 41.25 30.37
CA GLY A 287 -13.68 42.69 30.42
C GLY A 287 -14.24 43.37 29.17
N ARG A 288 -15.57 43.50 29.10
CA ARG A 288 -16.19 44.62 28.39
C ARG A 288 -16.15 45.85 29.31
N SER A 289 -15.51 46.94 28.89
CA SER A 289 -15.91 48.31 29.22
C SER A 289 -15.19 49.33 28.32
N ALA A 290 -15.90 50.45 28.08
CA ALA A 290 -15.49 51.72 27.45
C ALA A 290 -15.19 51.69 25.93
N SER A 291 -16.05 52.19 25.03
CA SER A 291 -16.63 53.54 24.79
C SER A 291 -15.89 54.29 23.66
N ASP A 292 -16.70 54.76 22.71
CA ASP A 292 -16.55 55.89 21.79
C ASP A 292 -15.37 55.94 20.81
N SER A 293 -15.69 55.89 19.51
CA SER A 293 -15.82 57.12 18.70
C SER A 293 -16.13 56.77 17.24
N GLU A 294 -17.20 57.39 16.74
CA GLU A 294 -17.63 57.41 15.35
C GLU A 294 -16.58 58.10 14.48
N VAL A 295 -16.32 57.56 13.28
CA VAL A 295 -15.72 58.32 12.19
C VAL A 295 -16.53 58.04 10.92
N THR A 296 -17.45 58.95 10.65
CA THR A 296 -18.14 59.15 9.37
C THR A 296 -17.14 59.71 8.35
N VAL A 297 -17.01 59.06 7.19
CA VAL A 297 -16.27 59.61 6.04
C VAL A 297 -17.29 60.00 4.98
N THR A 298 -17.44 61.30 4.78
CA THR A 298 -18.23 61.94 3.74
C THR A 298 -17.56 61.77 2.37
N LEU A 299 -18.35 61.40 1.37
CA LEU A 299 -17.96 61.39 -0.04
C LEU A 299 -18.28 62.77 -0.64
N GLU A 300 -17.26 63.55 -0.97
CA GLU A 300 -17.40 64.71 -1.85
C GLU A 300 -17.07 64.34 -3.30
N SER A 301 -18.06 64.58 -4.15
CA SER A 301 -18.03 64.51 -5.60
C SER A 301 -17.66 65.86 -6.19
N SER A 302 -16.70 65.90 -7.12
CA SER A 302 -16.58 66.80 -8.29
C SER A 302 -15.11 66.79 -8.73
N GLY A 303 -14.72 66.81 -9.99
CA GLY A 303 -15.40 66.90 -11.27
C GLY A 303 -14.30 67.01 -12.36
N GLU A 304 -14.66 66.59 -13.58
CA GLU A 304 -14.19 67.00 -14.92
C GLU A 304 -12.70 67.30 -15.19
N ILE A 305 -12.16 66.82 -16.32
CA ILE A 305 -11.99 67.53 -17.61
C ILE A 305 -11.31 66.46 -18.52
N ARG A 306 -11.61 66.17 -19.78
CA ARG A 306 -12.27 66.84 -20.92
C ARG A 306 -12.69 65.77 -21.93
#